data_AF-A0A5J4PKF8-F1
#
_entry.id   AF-A0A5J4PKF8-F1
#
_cell.length_a   1.000
_cell.length_b   1.000
_cell.length_c   1.000
_cell.angle_alpha   90.00
_cell.angle_beta   90.00
_cell.angle_gamma   90.00
#
_symmetry.space_group_name_H-M   'P 1'
#
loop_
_entity.id
_entity.type
_entity.pdbx_description
1 polymer ?
#
loop_
_entity_poly.entity_id
_entity_poly.type
_entity_poly.pdbx_seq_one_letter_code
_entity_poly.pdbx_strand_id
1 'polypeptide(L)'
;VHSSFTTNLFLSYMSTHPELYKQLKDSPENVAVMSGYEKALSGQTIHWVPKEEIPAKGFSWIKGGDIIAITTTISGLDVSHVGIAIYVKDELHLLHASLSKGKVTVEEVPLSQQLNKNKNMSGVRVLRMRKK
;
A
#
# COMPACT_ATOMS: atom_id res chain seq x y z
N VAL A 1 -8.33 -0.38 -16.31
CA VAL A 1 -7.19 0.09 -15.51
C VAL A 1 -7.08 1.59 -15.71
N HIS A 2 -6.96 2.39 -14.64
CA HIS A 2 -7.03 3.86 -14.73
C HIS A 2 -5.68 4.58 -14.65
N SER A 3 -4.62 3.91 -14.18
CA SER A 3 -3.26 4.48 -14.15
C SER A 3 -2.41 3.95 -15.31
N SER A 4 -1.68 4.83 -15.98
CA SER A 4 -0.65 4.48 -16.97
C SER A 4 0.67 4.05 -16.34
N PHE A 5 0.92 4.39 -15.08
CA PHE A 5 2.16 4.02 -14.39
C PHE A 5 2.15 2.54 -14.00
N THR A 6 3.30 1.90 -14.23
CA THR A 6 3.54 0.50 -13.89
C THR A 6 4.82 0.36 -13.09
N THR A 7 4.94 -0.74 -12.35
CA THR A 7 6.17 -1.18 -11.71
C THR A 7 6.19 -2.70 -11.66
N ASN A 8 7.39 -3.29 -11.58
CA ASN A 8 7.55 -4.72 -11.39
C ASN A 8 7.65 -5.03 -9.90
N LEU A 9 6.91 -6.04 -9.44
CA LEU A 9 7.00 -6.51 -8.08
C LEU A 9 8.36 -7.17 -7.82
N PHE A 10 8.93 -6.87 -6.67
CA PHE A 10 10.09 -7.57 -6.14
C PHE A 10 9.82 -7.83 -4.65
N LEU A 11 9.48 -9.08 -4.33
CA LEU A 11 9.07 -9.50 -3.00
C LEU A 11 10.12 -10.45 -2.42
N SER A 12 10.49 -10.19 -1.18
CA SER A 12 11.44 -11.02 -0.41
C SER A 12 11.41 -10.75 1.09
N TYR A 13 10.60 -9.78 1.57
CA TYR A 13 10.76 -9.22 2.91
C TYR A 13 10.56 -10.26 4.02
N MET A 14 9.53 -11.11 3.93
CA MET A 14 9.19 -12.03 5.02
C MET A 14 10.19 -13.18 5.10
N SER A 15 10.58 -13.77 3.96
CA SER A 15 11.54 -14.89 3.97
C SER A 15 12.97 -14.48 4.34
N THR A 16 13.32 -13.20 4.13
CA THR A 16 14.64 -12.64 4.48
C THR A 16 14.72 -12.07 5.90
N HIS A 17 13.58 -11.86 6.57
CA HIS A 17 13.50 -11.37 7.96
C HIS A 17 12.60 -12.28 8.83
N PRO A 18 12.82 -13.61 8.86
CA PRO A 18 11.93 -14.54 9.56
C PRO A 18 11.85 -14.27 11.07
N GLU A 19 12.89 -13.69 11.66
CA GLU A 19 12.96 -13.33 13.08
C GLU A 19 11.91 -12.33 13.54
N LEU A 20 11.35 -11.53 12.61
CA LEU A 20 10.28 -10.57 12.89
C LEU A 20 8.91 -11.22 13.01
N TYR A 21 8.77 -12.48 12.62
CA TYR A 21 7.49 -13.18 12.52
C TYR A 21 7.52 -14.46 13.36
N LYS A 22 6.67 -14.52 14.40
CA LYS A 22 6.59 -15.67 15.32
C LYS A 22 6.43 -17.01 14.59
N GLN A 23 5.67 -17.04 13.51
CA GLN A 23 5.39 -18.25 12.72
C GLN A 23 6.51 -18.64 11.76
N LEU A 24 7.50 -17.76 11.51
CA LEU A 24 8.61 -18.01 10.59
C LEU A 24 9.95 -18.22 11.32
N LYS A 25 10.18 -17.48 12.42
CA LYS A 25 11.46 -17.42 13.14
C LYS A 25 12.11 -18.79 13.36
N ASP A 26 11.33 -19.78 13.80
CA ASP A 26 11.82 -21.11 14.14
C ASP A 26 11.26 -22.19 13.19
N SER A 27 10.80 -21.81 11.99
CA SER A 27 10.21 -22.73 10.99
C SER A 27 10.81 -22.53 9.60
N PRO A 28 11.89 -23.24 9.25
CA PRO A 28 12.48 -23.22 7.91
C PRO A 28 11.49 -23.63 6.81
N GLU A 29 10.56 -24.54 7.12
CA GLU A 29 9.51 -24.97 6.19
C GLU A 29 8.57 -23.80 5.82
N ASN A 30 8.10 -23.03 6.82
CA ASN A 30 7.25 -21.87 6.55
C ASN A 30 8.01 -20.78 5.79
N VAL A 31 9.31 -20.60 6.06
CA VAL A 31 10.16 -19.68 5.30
C VAL A 31 10.25 -20.10 3.83
N ALA A 32 10.43 -21.41 3.56
CA ALA A 32 10.47 -21.92 2.19
C ALA A 32 9.14 -21.71 1.45
N VAL A 33 8.00 -21.93 2.12
CA VAL A 33 6.66 -21.66 1.57
C VAL A 33 6.49 -20.17 1.24
N MET A 34 6.84 -19.29 2.18
CA MET A 34 6.77 -17.83 1.95
C MET A 34 7.66 -17.38 0.80
N SER A 35 8.90 -17.89 0.72
CA SER A 35 9.80 -17.62 -0.40
C SER A 35 9.22 -18.09 -1.74
N GLY A 36 8.49 -19.21 -1.74
CA GLY A 36 7.74 -19.68 -2.90
C GLY A 36 6.68 -18.68 -3.39
N TYR A 37 5.88 -18.13 -2.48
CA TYR A 37 4.89 -17.09 -2.82
C TYR A 37 5.55 -15.79 -3.30
N GLU A 38 6.59 -15.34 -2.61
CA GLU A 38 7.38 -14.16 -2.97
C GLU A 38 7.95 -14.29 -4.39
N LYS A 39 8.52 -15.46 -4.73
CA LYS A 39 9.04 -15.74 -6.07
C LYS A 39 7.95 -15.78 -7.14
N ALA A 40 6.78 -16.36 -6.85
CA ALA A 40 5.67 -16.45 -7.80
C ALA A 40 5.05 -15.08 -8.13
N LEU A 41 5.09 -14.14 -7.17
CA LEU A 41 4.58 -12.78 -7.34
C LEU A 41 5.62 -11.82 -7.93
N SER A 42 6.90 -12.05 -7.65
CA SER A 42 8.00 -11.23 -8.18
C SER A 42 8.08 -11.29 -9.71
N GLY A 43 8.41 -10.16 -10.33
CA GLY A 43 8.44 -9.99 -11.78
C GLY A 43 7.09 -9.64 -12.41
N GLN A 44 5.97 -9.78 -11.68
CA GLN A 44 4.67 -9.34 -12.18
C GLN A 44 4.62 -7.81 -12.29
N THR A 45 4.21 -7.32 -13.46
CA THR A 45 3.96 -5.89 -13.68
C THR A 45 2.60 -5.52 -13.10
N ILE A 46 2.58 -4.51 -12.24
CA ILE A 46 1.36 -3.97 -11.63
C ILE A 46 1.20 -2.49 -11.94
N HIS A 47 -0.06 -2.05 -11.99
CA HIS A 47 -0.38 -0.63 -12.05
C HIS A 47 -0.46 -0.03 -10.66
N TRP A 48 0.07 1.19 -10.55
CA TRP A 48 0.11 2.00 -9.33
C TRP A 48 0.11 3.48 -9.71
N VAL A 49 0.13 4.39 -8.75
CA VAL A 49 0.30 5.83 -8.99
C VAL A 49 1.41 6.35 -8.08
N PRO A 50 2.50 6.93 -8.64
CA PRO A 50 3.54 7.59 -7.86
C PRO A 50 2.96 8.73 -7.02
N LYS A 51 3.46 8.93 -5.79
CA LYS A 51 2.91 9.94 -4.88
C LYS A 51 3.02 11.36 -5.42
N GLU A 52 4.02 11.62 -6.27
CA GLU A 52 4.29 12.91 -6.90
C GLU A 52 3.15 13.32 -7.85
N GLU A 53 2.45 12.33 -8.41
CA GLU A 53 1.38 12.53 -9.40
C GLU A 53 0.00 12.70 -8.74
N ILE A 54 -0.13 12.45 -7.43
CA ILE A 54 -1.42 12.45 -6.74
C ILE A 54 -1.75 13.89 -6.31
N PRO A 55 -2.75 14.55 -6.92
CA PRO A 55 -3.17 15.88 -6.47
C PRO A 55 -3.93 15.79 -5.14
N ALA A 56 -4.02 16.90 -4.40
CA ALA A 56 -4.79 16.96 -3.15
C ALA A 56 -6.26 16.56 -3.33
N LYS A 57 -6.88 16.90 -4.46
CA LYS A 57 -8.24 16.49 -4.84
C LYS A 57 -8.37 15.02 -5.25
N GLY A 58 -7.27 14.28 -5.35
CA GLY A 58 -7.24 12.97 -5.98
C GLY A 58 -7.63 13.01 -7.48
N PHE A 59 -7.73 11.83 -8.09
CA PHE A 59 -8.18 11.70 -9.46
C PHE A 59 -9.69 11.49 -9.52
N SER A 60 -10.34 11.92 -10.60
CA SER A 60 -11.79 11.76 -10.81
C SER A 60 -12.29 10.32 -10.79
N TRP A 61 -11.40 9.34 -11.03
CA TRP A 61 -11.70 7.92 -11.01
C TRP A 61 -11.56 7.27 -9.62
N ILE A 62 -10.90 7.93 -8.67
CA ILE A 62 -10.91 7.53 -7.25
C ILE A 62 -12.24 7.98 -6.66
N LYS A 63 -12.91 7.09 -5.93
CA LYS A 63 -14.23 7.35 -5.32
C LYS A 63 -14.14 7.12 -3.82
N GLY A 64 -15.00 7.83 -3.08
CA GLY A 64 -15.19 7.54 -1.66
C GLY A 64 -15.55 6.07 -1.46
N GLY A 65 -14.88 5.41 -0.52
CA GLY A 65 -15.01 3.98 -0.26
C GLY A 65 -14.02 3.08 -1.01
N ASP A 66 -13.19 3.61 -1.91
CA ASP A 66 -12.10 2.83 -2.50
C ASP A 66 -11.08 2.41 -1.45
N ILE A 67 -10.52 1.21 -1.61
CA ILE A 67 -9.39 0.74 -0.82
C ILE A 67 -8.12 1.35 -1.43
N ILE A 68 -7.35 2.05 -0.59
CA ILE A 68 -6.06 2.61 -0.93
C ILE A 68 -4.99 1.72 -0.29
N ALA A 69 -4.15 1.11 -1.11
CA ALA A 69 -2.96 0.39 -0.69
C ALA A 69 -1.74 1.25 -0.95
N ILE A 70 -1.07 1.70 0.12
CA ILE A 70 0.08 2.59 0.03
C ILE A 70 1.33 1.78 -0.30
N THR A 71 1.89 2.01 -1.48
CA THR A 71 3.11 1.34 -1.93
C THR A 71 4.33 1.90 -1.21
N THR A 72 5.41 1.10 -1.15
CA THR A 72 6.60 1.47 -0.40
C THR A 72 7.89 1.38 -1.20
N THR A 73 8.94 2.05 -0.70
CA THR A 73 10.33 1.92 -1.17
C THR A 73 11.15 0.92 -0.35
N ILE A 74 10.55 0.30 0.68
CA ILE A 74 11.21 -0.74 1.48
C ILE A 74 11.52 -1.94 0.58
N SER A 75 12.78 -2.35 0.53
CA SER A 75 13.22 -3.46 -0.32
C SER A 75 12.50 -4.76 0.04
N GLY A 76 12.00 -5.48 -0.98
CA GLY A 76 11.31 -6.75 -0.81
C GLY A 76 9.85 -6.65 -0.33
N LEU A 77 9.30 -5.43 -0.17
CA LEU A 77 7.94 -5.17 0.28
C LEU A 77 7.21 -4.26 -0.72
N ASP A 78 5.95 -4.58 -1.04
CA ASP A 78 5.16 -3.84 -2.02
C ASP A 78 4.23 -2.80 -1.38
N VAL A 79 3.56 -3.16 -0.28
CA VAL A 79 2.57 -2.31 0.42
C VAL A 79 2.95 -2.18 1.89
N SER A 80 2.98 -0.95 2.39
CA SER A 80 3.31 -0.67 3.80
C SER A 80 2.10 -0.35 4.67
N HIS A 81 1.00 0.10 4.07
CA HIS A 81 -0.19 0.51 4.80
C HIS A 81 -1.43 0.50 3.92
N VAL A 82 -2.61 0.44 4.54
CA VAL A 82 -3.90 0.46 3.84
C VAL A 82 -4.90 1.41 4.53
N GLY A 83 -5.85 1.91 3.75
CA GLY A 83 -6.98 2.67 4.26
C GLY A 83 -8.10 2.79 3.23
N ILE A 84 -9.11 3.59 3.56
CA ILE A 84 -10.28 3.83 2.70
C ILE A 84 -10.25 5.29 2.25
N ALA A 85 -10.45 5.52 0.95
CA ALA A 85 -10.60 6.84 0.38
C ALA A 85 -11.84 7.53 0.95
N ILE A 86 -11.66 8.74 1.47
CA ILE A 86 -12.75 9.62 1.93
C ILE A 86 -12.49 11.04 1.44
N TYR A 87 -13.54 11.74 1.04
CA TYR A 87 -13.43 13.12 0.59
C TYR A 87 -13.85 14.09 1.69
N VAL A 88 -12.99 15.04 2.03
CA VAL A 88 -13.24 16.10 3.02
C VAL A 88 -13.02 17.43 2.32
N LYS A 89 -14.09 18.25 2.20
CA LYS A 89 -14.04 19.54 1.49
C LYS A 89 -13.37 19.44 0.10
N ASP A 90 -13.79 18.44 -0.68
CA ASP A 90 -13.28 18.13 -2.03
C ASP A 90 -11.82 17.67 -2.13
N GLU A 91 -11.15 17.43 -1.02
CA GLU A 91 -9.81 16.83 -0.97
C GLU A 91 -9.88 15.34 -0.65
N LEU A 92 -8.98 14.55 -1.22
CA LEU A 92 -8.86 13.12 -0.97
C LEU A 92 -8.05 12.89 0.31
N HIS A 93 -8.71 12.33 1.32
CA HIS A 93 -8.14 11.92 2.60
C HIS A 93 -8.20 10.40 2.76
N LEU A 94 -7.56 9.92 3.83
CA LEU A 94 -7.51 8.50 4.17
C LEU A 94 -8.22 8.24 5.51
N LEU A 95 -9.23 7.38 5.51
CA LEU A 95 -9.78 6.76 6.71
C LEU A 95 -8.96 5.48 7.00
N HIS A 96 -8.21 5.45 8.10
CA HIS A 96 -7.34 4.31 8.43
C HIS A 96 -7.13 4.11 9.92
N ALA A 97 -6.68 2.91 10.30
CA ALA A 97 -6.12 2.65 11.61
C ALA A 97 -4.75 3.33 11.71
N SER A 98 -4.62 4.32 12.60
CA SER A 98 -3.37 5.05 12.80
C SER A 98 -2.65 4.52 14.03
N LEU A 99 -1.41 4.07 13.85
CA LEU A 99 -0.56 3.67 14.96
C LEU A 99 -0.23 4.88 15.85
N SER A 100 0.06 6.05 15.26
CA SER A 100 0.44 7.25 16.01
C SER A 100 -0.73 7.84 16.81
N LYS A 101 -1.97 7.67 16.34
CA LYS A 101 -3.19 8.11 17.06
C LYS A 101 -3.83 6.99 17.89
N GLY A 102 -3.37 5.74 17.79
CA GLY A 102 -3.89 4.57 18.51
C GLY A 102 -5.35 4.22 18.19
N LYS A 103 -5.91 4.73 17.09
CA LYS A 103 -7.33 4.55 16.73
C LYS A 103 -7.58 4.69 15.23
N VAL A 104 -8.77 4.27 14.80
CA VAL A 104 -9.26 4.58 13.45
C VAL A 104 -9.58 6.07 13.37
N THR A 105 -9.04 6.74 12.36
CA THR A 105 -9.19 8.18 12.16
C THR A 105 -9.27 8.51 10.68
N VAL A 106 -9.83 9.68 10.38
CA VAL A 106 -9.55 10.36 9.10
C VAL A 106 -8.23 11.11 9.27
N GLU A 107 -7.32 10.97 8.31
CA GLU A 107 -6.08 11.74 8.30
C GLU A 107 -6.40 13.24 8.11
N GLU A 108 -5.75 14.11 8.87
CA GLU A 108 -6.10 15.54 8.91
C GLU A 108 -5.63 16.29 7.65
N VAL A 109 -4.62 15.73 6.98
CA VAL A 109 -4.07 16.26 5.74
C VAL A 109 -4.50 15.41 4.55
N PRO A 110 -4.53 15.97 3.32
CA PRO A 110 -4.79 15.19 2.13
C PRO A 110 -3.79 14.04 1.95
N LEU A 111 -4.23 12.97 1.28
CA LEU A 111 -3.44 11.77 1.01
C LEU A 111 -2.10 12.12 0.35
N SER A 112 -2.09 13.06 -0.61
CA SER A 112 -0.86 13.51 -1.25
C SER A 112 0.15 14.08 -0.26
N GLN A 113 -0.28 14.89 0.71
CA GLN A 113 0.58 15.42 1.75
C GLN A 113 1.02 14.34 2.73
N GLN A 114 0.15 13.39 3.09
CA GLN A 114 0.49 12.26 3.95
C GLN A 114 1.62 11.42 3.32
N LEU A 115 1.51 11.08 2.03
CA LEU A 115 2.52 10.31 1.31
C LEU A 115 3.86 11.06 1.21
N ASN A 116 3.82 12.38 1.00
CA ASN A 116 5.04 13.19 0.90
C ASN A 116 5.77 13.36 2.25
N LYS A 117 5.06 13.25 3.39
CA LYS A 117 5.69 13.28 4.72
C LYS A 117 6.52 12.03 5.04
N ASN A 118 6.25 10.90 4.39
CA ASN A 118 6.95 9.64 4.66
C ASN A 118 7.81 9.22 3.46
N LYS A 119 9.14 9.27 3.63
CA LYS A 119 10.10 8.88 2.58
C LYS A 119 9.93 7.42 2.11
N ASN A 120 9.39 6.55 2.97
CA ASN A 120 9.18 5.14 2.65
C ASN A 120 7.88 4.89 1.89
N MET A 121 6.96 5.85 1.83
CA MET A 121 5.76 5.75 1.00
C MET A 121 6.10 6.24 -0.40
N SER A 122 5.85 5.41 -1.42
CA SER A 122 6.17 5.72 -2.81
C SER A 122 4.95 6.18 -3.60
N GLY A 123 3.74 5.77 -3.22
CA GLY A 123 2.54 5.99 -4.01
C GLY A 123 1.38 5.11 -3.56
N VAL A 124 0.44 4.83 -4.46
CA VAL A 124 -0.76 4.04 -4.14
C VAL A 124 -1.17 3.08 -5.24
N ARG A 125 -1.80 1.99 -4.84
CA ARG A 125 -2.74 1.22 -5.67
C ARG A 125 -4.15 1.48 -5.15
N VAL A 126 -5.13 1.47 -6.07
CA VAL A 126 -6.52 1.73 -5.76
C VAL A 126 -7.36 0.52 -6.15
N LEU A 127 -8.14 0.00 -5.21
CA LEU A 127 -9.03 -1.13 -5.42
C LEU A 127 -10.46 -0.72 -5.08
N ARG A 128 -11.43 -1.28 -5.80
CA ARG A 128 -12.85 -1.04 -5.55
C ARG A 128 -13.57 -2.38 -5.38
N MET A 129 -14.37 -2.48 -4.32
CA MET A 129 -15.24 -3.63 -4.11
C MET A 129 -16.17 -3.80 -5.32
N ARG A 130 -16.24 -5.01 -5.86
CA ARG A 130 -17.28 -5.42 -6.82
C ARG A 130 -18.20 -6.40 -6.11
N LYS A 131 -19.43 -5.98 -5.85
CA LYS A 131 -20.45 -6.89 -5.32
C LYS A 131 -20.84 -7.87 -6.43
N LYS A 132 -20.79 -9.17 -6.13
CA LYS A 132 -21.37 -10.21 -6.98
C LYS A 132 -22.87 -10.30 -6.77
#